data_AF-A0A7I9VKX4-F1
#
_entry.id   AF-A0A7I9VKX4-F1
#
_cell.length_a   1.000
_cell.length_b   1.000
_cell.length_c   1.000
_cell.angle_alpha   90.00
_cell.angle_beta   90.00
_cell.angle_gamma   90.00
#
_symmetry.space_group_name_H-M   'P 1'
#
loop_
_entity.id
_entity.type
_entity.pdbx_description
1 polymer ?
#
loop_
_entity_poly.entity_id
_entity_poly.type
_entity_poly.pdbx_seq_one_letter_code
_entity_poly.pdbx_strand_id
1 'polypeptide(L)'
;MVYSPAEVRALTPIRNSVEKRASLPDPRDVFLCHAWDDRGGAAKELHDLLVSRGVSVWFSEKDVALGTSLLREIDKGLAKSRVGIVLVTPALLGRVRGEGIADKELSALLARDLLVPIVHGTTYEALREVSPLLGSRSGLSTAEASMADVAAKLAELVTL
;
A
#
# COMPACT_ATOMS: atom_id res chain seq x y z
N MET A 1 20.76 4.00 2.33
CA MET A 1 19.48 4.49 1.77
C MET A 1 19.16 5.82 2.41
N VAL A 2 18.73 6.82 1.63
CA VAL A 2 18.42 8.16 2.15
C VAL A 2 17.06 8.58 1.61
N TYR A 3 16.12 8.90 2.50
CA TYR A 3 14.83 9.49 2.11
C TYR A 3 15.03 10.91 1.62
N SER A 4 14.26 11.32 0.61
CA SER A 4 14.18 12.73 0.25
C SER A 4 13.46 13.52 1.36
N PRO A 5 13.71 14.83 1.50
CA PRO A 5 12.99 15.66 2.46
C PRO A 5 11.46 15.63 2.26
N ALA A 6 11.00 15.43 1.02
CA ALA A 6 9.58 15.28 0.71
C ALA A 6 9.04 13.95 1.24
N GLU A 7 9.78 12.85 1.04
CA GLU A 7 9.43 11.52 1.55
C GLU A 7 9.40 11.48 3.08
N VAL A 8 10.36 12.14 3.74
CA VAL A 8 10.35 12.24 5.22
C VAL A 8 9.05 12.91 5.68
N ARG A 9 8.73 14.11 5.18
CA ARG A 9 7.50 14.82 5.57
C ARG A 9 6.25 14.01 5.28
N ALA A 10 6.23 13.31 4.15
CA ALA A 10 5.14 12.46 3.71
C ALA A 10 4.90 11.25 4.61
N LEU A 11 5.97 10.58 5.03
CA LEU A 11 5.89 9.30 5.73
C LEU A 11 5.86 9.45 7.26
N THR A 12 6.22 10.61 7.82
CA THR A 12 6.16 10.86 9.27
C THR A 12 4.80 10.54 9.91
N PRO A 13 3.63 10.96 9.35
CA PRO A 13 2.34 10.62 9.93
C PRO A 13 2.07 9.11 9.98
N ILE A 14 2.54 8.40 8.95
CA ILE A 14 2.42 6.95 8.85
C ILE A 14 3.32 6.29 9.91
N ARG A 15 4.57 6.74 10.05
CA ARG A 15 5.48 6.25 11.11
C ARG A 15 4.87 6.42 12.50
N ASN A 16 4.35 7.61 12.81
CA ASN A 16 3.70 7.88 14.10
C ASN A 16 2.52 6.93 14.36
N SER A 17 1.76 6.59 13.31
CA SER A 17 0.64 5.67 13.40
C SER A 17 1.11 4.22 13.57
N VAL A 18 2.19 3.84 12.89
CA VAL A 18 2.87 2.55 12.99
C VAL A 18 3.44 2.30 14.39
N GLU A 19 4.00 3.32 15.03
CA GLU A 19 4.49 3.31 16.41
C GLU A 19 3.35 3.14 17.42
N LYS A 20 2.27 3.93 17.29
CA LYS A 20 1.08 3.82 18.17
C LYS A 20 0.44 2.44 18.16
N ARG A 21 0.55 1.72 17.03
CA ARG A 21 -0.04 0.41 16.81
C ARG A 21 0.89 -0.75 17.16
N ALA A 22 2.13 -0.46 17.56
CA ALA A 22 3.08 -1.48 18.02
C ALA A 22 2.62 -2.23 19.29
N SER A 23 1.72 -1.63 20.06
CA SER A 23 1.14 -2.22 21.27
C SER A 23 -0.04 -3.16 21.02
N LEU A 24 -0.52 -3.28 19.78
CA LEU A 24 -1.56 -4.25 19.44
C LEU A 24 -1.00 -5.68 19.55
N PRO A 25 -1.80 -6.67 19.96
CA PRO A 25 -1.35 -8.06 19.98
C PRO A 25 -1.18 -8.59 18.55
N ASP A 26 0.05 -9.01 18.21
CA ASP A 26 0.42 -9.72 16.97
C ASP A 26 -0.04 -9.08 15.64
N PRO A 27 0.07 -7.75 15.43
CA PRO A 27 -0.19 -7.18 14.13
C PRO A 27 0.96 -7.53 13.18
N ARG A 28 0.62 -7.92 11.94
CA ARG A 28 1.60 -7.92 10.85
C ARG A 28 2.14 -6.50 10.66
N ASP A 29 3.36 -6.35 10.18
CA ASP A 29 3.93 -5.04 9.90
C ASP A 29 3.16 -4.35 8.77
N VAL A 30 2.95 -5.10 7.69
CA VAL A 30 2.37 -4.60 6.45
C VAL A 30 1.20 -5.46 6.01
N PHE A 31 0.14 -4.83 5.53
CA PHE A 31 -0.82 -5.44 4.61
C PHE A 31 -0.51 -4.99 3.18
N LEU A 32 -0.32 -5.92 2.25
CA LEU A 32 -0.05 -5.61 0.84
C LEU A 32 -1.31 -5.81 0.00
N CYS A 33 -1.93 -4.69 -0.38
CA CYS A 33 -3.06 -4.62 -1.30
C CYS A 33 -2.57 -4.49 -2.74
N HIS A 34 -3.05 -5.34 -3.64
CA HIS A 34 -2.68 -5.33 -5.06
C HIS A 34 -3.82 -5.88 -5.93
N ALA A 35 -3.73 -5.70 -7.24
CA ALA A 35 -4.65 -6.37 -8.16
C ALA A 35 -4.30 -7.86 -8.28
N TRP A 36 -5.31 -8.71 -8.50
CA TRP A 36 -5.14 -10.16 -8.64
C TRP A 36 -4.12 -10.53 -9.72
N ASP A 37 -4.10 -9.79 -10.82
CA ASP A 37 -3.20 -10.04 -11.96
C ASP A 37 -1.73 -9.84 -11.59
N ASP A 38 -1.43 -9.03 -10.58
CA ASP A 38 -0.06 -8.76 -10.13
C ASP A 38 0.49 -9.82 -9.17
N ARG A 39 -0.34 -10.78 -8.73
CA ARG A 39 0.00 -11.76 -7.66
C ARG A 39 1.23 -12.62 -7.96
N GLY A 40 1.54 -12.85 -9.23
CA GLY A 40 2.73 -13.60 -9.68
C GLY A 40 3.86 -12.71 -10.20
N GLY A 41 3.64 -11.40 -10.27
CA GLY A 41 4.57 -10.41 -10.79
C GLY A 41 5.00 -9.42 -9.70
N ALA A 42 4.75 -8.13 -9.93
CA ALA A 42 5.22 -7.05 -9.07
C ALA A 42 4.80 -7.19 -7.59
N ALA A 43 3.61 -7.73 -7.32
CA ALA A 43 3.15 -7.93 -5.94
C ALA A 43 3.96 -9.02 -5.23
N LYS A 44 4.28 -10.11 -5.92
CA LYS A 44 5.14 -11.17 -5.41
C LYS A 44 6.57 -10.68 -5.18
N GLU A 45 7.11 -9.92 -6.12
CA GLU A 45 8.45 -9.36 -5.98
C GLU A 45 8.54 -8.46 -4.75
N LEU A 46 7.61 -7.52 -4.59
CA LEU A 46 7.58 -6.63 -3.43
C LEU A 46 7.39 -7.40 -2.11
N HIS A 47 6.49 -8.39 -2.10
CA HIS A 47 6.30 -9.27 -0.95
C HIS A 47 7.61 -9.97 -0.55
N ASP A 48 8.26 -10.65 -1.50
CA ASP A 48 9.45 -11.45 -1.23
C ASP A 48 10.61 -10.56 -0.75
N LEU A 49 10.74 -9.34 -1.29
CA LEU A 49 11.71 -8.34 -0.84
C LEU A 49 11.45 -7.80 0.57
N LEU A 50 10.17 -7.62 0.95
CA LEU A 50 9.80 -7.20 2.30
C LEU A 50 10.08 -8.32 3.32
N VAL A 51 9.66 -9.54 3.00
CA VAL A 51 9.92 -10.73 3.84
C VAL A 51 11.42 -10.98 4.02
N SER A 52 12.22 -10.82 2.95
CA SER A 52 13.68 -10.96 3.04
C SER A 52 14.33 -9.92 3.96
N ARG A 53 13.62 -8.84 4.33
CA ARG A 53 14.05 -7.78 5.25
C ARG A 53 13.46 -7.96 6.66
N GLY A 54 12.81 -9.08 6.94
CA GLY A 54 12.21 -9.37 8.24
C GLY A 54 10.86 -8.71 8.46
N VAL A 55 10.26 -8.09 7.43
CA VAL A 55 8.93 -7.49 7.51
C VAL A 55 7.88 -8.59 7.45
N SER A 56 6.99 -8.65 8.44
CA SER A 56 5.85 -9.55 8.41
C SER A 56 4.74 -8.99 7.51
N VAL A 57 4.49 -9.66 6.38
CA VAL A 57 3.53 -9.19 5.37
C VAL A 57 2.27 -10.03 5.40
N TRP A 58 1.12 -9.37 5.52
CA TRP A 58 -0.17 -9.91 5.13
C TRP A 58 -0.31 -9.74 3.62
N PHE A 59 0.00 -10.80 2.88
CA PHE A 59 -0.25 -10.90 1.46
C PHE A 59 -1.67 -11.41 1.25
N SER A 60 -2.51 -10.67 0.54
CA SER A 60 -3.86 -11.15 0.23
C SER A 60 -3.80 -12.25 -0.84
N GLU A 61 -3.31 -13.44 -0.48
CA GLU A 61 -3.32 -14.61 -1.37
C GLU A 61 -4.73 -15.12 -1.63
N LYS A 62 -5.65 -14.81 -0.71
CA LYS A 62 -7.05 -15.21 -0.77
C LYS A 62 -7.90 -13.98 -1.08
N ASP A 63 -8.12 -13.80 -2.38
CA ASP A 63 -9.34 -13.21 -2.91
C ASP A 63 -9.66 -11.77 -2.49
N VAL A 64 -9.24 -10.79 -3.31
CA VAL A 64 -10.29 -9.89 -3.82
C VAL A 64 -11.02 -10.68 -4.92
N ALA A 65 -11.79 -11.68 -4.53
CA ALA A 65 -12.63 -12.45 -5.43
C ALA A 65 -13.44 -11.48 -6.29
N LEU A 66 -13.77 -11.89 -7.51
CA LEU A 66 -14.81 -11.21 -8.29
C LEU A 66 -16.06 -11.08 -7.40
N GLY A 67 -16.40 -9.85 -7.01
CA GLY A 67 -17.57 -9.55 -6.16
C GLY A 67 -17.29 -9.22 -4.68
N THR A 68 -16.07 -9.35 -4.16
CA THR A 68 -15.72 -8.77 -2.85
C THR A 68 -15.20 -7.35 -3.01
N SER A 69 -15.82 -6.41 -2.30
CA SER A 69 -15.38 -5.01 -2.31
C SER A 69 -13.94 -4.89 -1.83
N LEU A 70 -13.08 -4.27 -2.66
CA LEU A 70 -11.69 -3.90 -2.34
C LEU A 70 -11.57 -3.27 -0.94
N LEU A 71 -12.58 -2.51 -0.55
CA LEU A 71 -12.62 -1.82 0.73
C LEU A 71 -12.62 -2.76 1.92
N ARG A 72 -13.40 -3.85 1.83
CA ARG A 72 -13.51 -4.82 2.91
C ARG A 72 -12.19 -5.53 3.15
N GLU A 73 -11.43 -5.79 2.09
CA GLU A 73 -10.10 -6.40 2.21
C GLU A 73 -9.09 -5.42 2.80
N ILE A 74 -9.15 -4.14 2.43
CA ILE A 74 -8.34 -3.09 3.06
C ILE A 74 -8.69 -2.97 4.55
N ASP A 75 -9.96 -2.94 4.94
CA ASP A 75 -10.38 -2.89 6.35
C ASP A 75 -9.87 -4.10 7.15
N LYS A 76 -10.01 -5.31 6.59
CA LYS A 76 -9.50 -6.54 7.23
C LYS A 76 -7.99 -6.52 7.39
N GLY A 77 -7.28 -6.09 6.34
CA GLY A 77 -5.82 -5.95 6.34
C GLY A 77 -5.37 -4.93 7.37
N LEU A 78 -5.95 -3.73 7.34
CA LEU A 78 -5.64 -2.67 8.30
C LEU A 78 -5.99 -3.06 9.74
N ALA A 79 -7.03 -3.86 9.99
CA ALA A 79 -7.33 -4.33 11.34
C ALA A 79 -6.22 -5.24 11.93
N LYS A 80 -5.46 -5.93 11.07
CA LYS A 80 -4.45 -6.93 11.45
C LYS A 80 -3.02 -6.52 11.11
N SER A 81 -2.84 -5.31 10.57
CA SER A 81 -1.54 -4.81 10.17
C SER A 81 -1.29 -3.39 10.67
N ARG A 82 -0.04 -3.05 10.93
CA ARG A 82 0.36 -1.72 11.41
C ARG A 82 0.18 -0.67 10.31
N VAL A 83 0.58 -0.98 9.07
CA VAL A 83 0.38 -0.14 7.87
C VAL A 83 -0.20 -0.96 6.72
N GLY A 84 -0.91 -0.32 5.79
CA GLY A 84 -1.32 -0.89 4.51
C GLY A 84 -0.56 -0.26 3.35
N ILE A 85 -0.06 -1.11 2.46
CA ILE A 85 0.62 -0.74 1.23
C ILE A 85 -0.32 -1.05 0.07
N VAL A 86 -0.56 -0.07 -0.79
CA VAL A 86 -1.38 -0.24 -1.99
C VAL A 86 -0.46 -0.20 -3.20
N LEU A 87 -0.18 -1.37 -3.79
CA LEU A 87 0.58 -1.47 -5.02
C LEU A 87 -0.33 -1.09 -6.20
N VAL A 88 -0.14 0.12 -6.71
CA VAL A 88 -0.92 0.72 -7.78
C VAL A 88 -0.27 0.41 -9.12
N THR A 89 -0.86 -0.54 -9.84
CA THR A 89 -0.47 -0.93 -11.21
C THR A 89 -1.56 -0.54 -12.21
N PRO A 90 -1.30 -0.62 -13.53
CA PRO A 90 -2.36 -0.49 -14.54
C PRO A 90 -3.54 -1.44 -14.30
N ALA A 91 -3.29 -2.66 -13.81
CA ALA A 91 -4.34 -3.63 -13.50
C ALA A 91 -5.26 -3.14 -12.36
N LEU A 92 -4.67 -2.59 -11.29
CA LEU A 92 -5.45 -2.01 -10.19
C LEU A 92 -6.29 -0.81 -10.67
N LEU A 93 -5.70 0.09 -11.46
CA LEU A 93 -6.41 1.25 -12.00
C LEU A 93 -7.59 0.85 -12.90
N GLY A 94 -7.40 -0.16 -13.75
CA GLY A 94 -8.47 -0.73 -14.58
C GLY A 94 -9.62 -1.28 -13.73
N ARG A 95 -9.30 -1.97 -12.64
CA ARG A 95 -10.29 -2.53 -11.71
C ARG A 95 -11.07 -1.45 -10.98
N VAL A 96 -10.40 -0.44 -10.42
CA VAL A 96 -11.08 0.66 -9.70
C VAL A 96 -12.00 1.43 -10.64
N ARG A 97 -11.60 1.66 -11.90
CA ARG A 97 -12.48 2.23 -12.94
C ARG A 97 -13.68 1.34 -13.24
N GLY A 98 -13.47 0.03 -13.42
CA GLY A 98 -14.51 -0.91 -13.83
C GLY A 98 -15.53 -1.26 -12.74
N GLU A 99 -15.12 -1.29 -11.48
CA GLU A 99 -16.00 -1.57 -10.33
C GLU A 99 -16.84 -0.35 -9.90
N GLY A 100 -16.57 0.84 -10.48
CA GLY A 100 -17.30 2.06 -10.12
C GLY A 100 -17.13 2.43 -8.65
N ILE A 101 -16.01 2.04 -8.02
CA ILE A 101 -15.71 2.37 -6.62
C ILE A 101 -15.73 3.88 -6.50
N ALA A 102 -16.76 4.41 -5.84
CA ALA A 102 -16.93 5.85 -5.70
C ALA A 102 -15.80 6.42 -4.83
N ASP A 103 -15.35 7.64 -5.13
CA ASP A 103 -14.27 8.30 -4.39
C ASP A 103 -14.54 8.33 -2.86
N LYS A 104 -15.82 8.38 -2.46
CA LYS A 104 -16.31 8.28 -1.06
C LYS A 104 -15.95 6.98 -0.34
N GLU A 105 -15.92 5.87 -1.06
CA GLU A 105 -15.65 4.55 -0.49
C GLU A 105 -14.16 4.39 -0.18
N LEU A 106 -13.29 4.81 -1.10
CA LEU A 106 -11.85 4.86 -0.85
C LEU A 106 -11.49 5.95 0.18
N SER A 107 -12.24 7.07 0.22
CA SER A 107 -12.10 8.15 1.23
C SER A 107 -12.11 7.64 2.67
N ALA A 108 -13.04 6.73 3.00
CA ALA A 108 -13.27 6.29 4.37
C ALA A 108 -12.09 5.48 4.92
N LEU A 109 -11.44 4.69 4.05
CA LEU A 109 -10.24 3.91 4.38
C LEU A 109 -8.99 4.79 4.49
N LEU A 110 -8.98 5.86 3.70
CA LEU A 110 -7.90 6.83 3.71
C LEU A 110 -7.90 7.66 5.00
N ALA A 111 -8.97 7.75 5.78
CA ALA A 111 -9.03 8.62 6.96
C ALA A 111 -8.05 8.31 8.12
N ARG A 112 -7.28 7.21 8.05
CA ARG A 112 -6.45 6.74 9.19
C ARG A 112 -4.95 7.04 9.11
N ASP A 113 -4.43 7.66 8.06
CA ASP A 113 -2.97 7.86 7.85
C ASP A 113 -2.14 6.55 7.90
N LEU A 114 -2.76 5.46 7.45
CA LEU A 114 -2.17 4.12 7.47
C LEU A 114 -1.92 3.53 6.08
N LEU A 115 -2.22 4.26 5.00
CA LEU A 115 -2.10 3.75 3.64
C LEU A 115 -1.00 4.47 2.88
N VAL A 116 -0.09 3.68 2.28
CA VAL A 116 0.98 4.17 1.43
C VAL A 116 0.76 3.67 -0.01
N PRO A 117 0.43 4.55 -0.97
CA PRO A 117 0.37 4.15 -2.38
C PRO A 117 1.78 3.95 -2.94
N ILE A 118 1.98 2.88 -3.69
CA ILE A 118 3.22 2.58 -4.41
C ILE A 118 2.86 2.46 -5.89
N VAL A 119 3.19 3.45 -6.71
CA VAL A 119 2.91 3.38 -8.15
C VAL A 119 3.98 2.55 -8.86
N HIS A 120 3.54 1.55 -9.63
CA HIS A 120 4.40 0.64 -10.38
C HIS A 120 3.88 0.42 -11.80
N GLY A 121 4.70 0.72 -12.80
CA GLY A 121 4.27 0.68 -14.21
C GLY A 121 3.15 1.67 -14.56
N THR A 122 2.96 2.69 -13.73
CA THR A 122 1.95 3.75 -13.87
C THR A 122 2.45 5.03 -13.19
N THR A 123 1.62 6.07 -13.11
CA THR A 123 1.96 7.36 -12.50
C THR A 123 0.95 7.81 -11.44
N TYR A 124 1.36 8.76 -10.61
CA TYR A 124 0.46 9.40 -9.65
C TYR A 124 -0.65 10.19 -10.33
N GLU A 125 -0.42 10.73 -11.52
CA GLU A 125 -1.42 11.42 -12.33
C GLU A 125 -2.52 10.42 -12.73
N ALA A 126 -2.15 9.27 -13.28
CA ALA A 126 -3.10 8.22 -13.63
C ALA A 126 -3.87 7.70 -12.41
N LEU A 127 -3.23 7.64 -11.24
CA LEU A 127 -3.88 7.32 -9.97
C LEU A 127 -4.88 8.40 -9.56
N ARG A 128 -4.53 9.69 -9.64
CA ARG A 128 -5.43 10.81 -9.29
C ARG A 128 -6.66 10.88 -10.17
N GLU A 129 -6.54 10.52 -11.45
CA GLU A 129 -7.70 10.45 -12.36
C GLU A 129 -8.72 9.38 -11.96
N VAL A 130 -8.26 8.31 -11.29
CA VAL A 130 -9.12 7.19 -10.89
C VAL A 130 -9.59 7.32 -9.45
N SER A 131 -8.71 7.76 -8.56
CA SER A 131 -9.03 8.15 -7.21
C SER A 131 -8.19 9.36 -6.79
N PRO A 132 -8.78 10.57 -6.85
CA PRO A 132 -8.14 11.80 -6.39
C PRO A 132 -7.62 11.68 -4.95
N LEU A 133 -8.35 11.00 -4.07
CA LEU A 133 -7.98 10.91 -2.67
C LEU A 133 -6.78 9.99 -2.43
N LEU A 134 -6.74 8.81 -3.04
CA LEU A 134 -5.56 7.95 -2.94
C LEU A 134 -4.35 8.60 -3.65
N GLY A 135 -4.58 9.29 -4.77
CA GLY A 135 -3.53 10.01 -5.50
C GLY A 135 -3.06 11.32 -4.87
N SER A 136 -3.80 11.88 -3.91
CA SER A 136 -3.37 13.03 -3.10
C SER A 136 -2.47 12.61 -1.93
N ARG A 137 -2.44 11.32 -1.59
CA ARG A 137 -1.48 10.79 -0.63
C ARG A 137 -0.08 10.76 -1.20
N SER A 138 0.86 11.02 -0.31
CA SER A 138 2.27 10.79 -0.59
C SER A 138 2.60 9.30 -0.47
N GLY A 139 3.45 8.81 -1.36
CA GLY A 139 3.95 7.44 -1.34
C GLY A 139 5.19 7.31 -2.22
N LEU A 140 5.44 6.13 -2.79
CA LEU A 140 6.66 5.85 -3.55
C LEU A 140 6.35 5.49 -4.99
N SER A 141 7.33 5.71 -5.87
CA SER A 141 7.25 5.38 -7.29
C SER A 141 8.40 4.46 -7.68
N THR A 142 8.08 3.34 -8.33
CA THR A 142 9.13 2.47 -8.88
C THR A 142 9.74 3.02 -10.17
N ALA A 143 9.24 4.15 -10.69
CA ALA A 143 9.89 4.89 -11.78
C ALA A 143 11.04 5.76 -11.25
N GLU A 144 11.01 6.12 -9.97
CA GLU A 144 12.02 6.97 -9.32
C GLU A 144 13.05 6.16 -8.52
N ALA A 145 12.66 4.97 -8.04
CA ALA A 145 13.52 4.07 -7.27
C ALA A 145 13.27 2.62 -7.68
N SER A 146 14.26 1.74 -7.54
CA SER A 146 14.05 0.31 -7.81
C SER A 146 13.04 -0.30 -6.85
N MET A 147 12.39 -1.41 -7.23
CA MET A 147 11.49 -2.14 -6.31
C MET A 147 12.21 -2.55 -5.01
N ALA A 148 13.50 -2.90 -5.11
CA ALA A 148 14.35 -3.21 -3.96
C ALA A 148 14.58 -2.02 -3.03
N ASP A 149 14.74 -0.81 -3.60
CA ASP A 149 14.87 0.41 -2.82
C ASP A 149 13.54 0.81 -2.16
N VAL A 150 12.43 0.68 -2.90
CA VAL A 150 11.07 0.86 -2.37
C VAL A 150 10.85 -0.09 -1.19
N ALA A 151 11.17 -1.37 -1.34
CA ALA A 151 11.02 -2.36 -0.26
C ALA A 151 11.88 -2.03 0.96
N ALA A 152 13.10 -1.55 0.79
CA ALA A 152 13.92 -1.13 1.94
C ALA A 152 13.41 0.16 2.60
N LYS A 153 12.86 1.11 1.84
CA LYS A 153 12.16 2.28 2.41
C LYS A 153 10.90 1.87 3.19
N LEU A 154 10.18 0.85 2.73
CA LEU A 154 9.01 0.35 3.45
C LEU A 154 9.39 -0.44 4.70
N ALA A 155 10.47 -1.23 4.64
CA ALA A 155 10.98 -1.96 5.79
C ALA A 155 11.44 -1.03 6.90
N GLU A 156 12.20 0.02 6.59
CA GLU A 156 12.63 1.01 7.58
C GLU A 156 11.44 1.79 8.17
N LEU A 157 10.40 2.09 7.36
CA LEU A 157 9.18 2.73 7.85
C LEU A 157 8.46 1.94 8.96
N VAL A 158 8.52 0.61 8.90
CA VAL A 158 7.83 -0.27 9.86
C VAL A 158 8.75 -0.82 10.96
N THR A 159 10.06 -0.66 10.81
CA THR A 159 11.03 -1.06 11.84
C THR A 159 11.02 -0.02 12.97
N LEU A 160 10.98 -0.51 14.22
CA LEU A 160 11.07 0.31 15.44
C LEU A 160 12.47 0.25 16.01
#